data_AF-A0A1B7VGI0-F1
#
_entry.id   AF-A0A1B7VGI0-F1
#
_cell.length_a   1.000
_cell.length_b   1.000
_cell.length_c   1.000
_cell.angle_alpha   90.00
_cell.angle_beta   90.00
_cell.angle_gamma   90.00
#
_symmetry.space_group_name_H-M   'P 1'
#
loop_
_entity.id
_entity.type
_entity.pdbx_description
1 polymer ?
#
loop_
_entity_poly.entity_id
_entity_poly.type
_entity_poly.pdbx_seq_one_letter_code
_entity_poly.pdbx_strand_id
1 'polypeptide(L)'
;MTNNPYLDRYSTDILKQAKVFDSWKYGLRYNPSAQTIDCSHLVKQALNLSGLSKIDSKIDYLNTEELNNTALRAKFYDTVSGNQVQRGDLVLFSGHVGFVESYNNQTKTGSFFGSQSRTGPETANLGNKLYWGGYREGYRVFKTKAKFP
;
A
#
# COMPACT_ATOMS: atom_id res chain seq x y z
N MET A 1 -5.50 24.74 -4.43
CA MET A 1 -4.84 23.57 -3.82
C MET A 1 -3.44 23.52 -4.39
N THR A 2 -2.42 23.82 -3.59
CA THR A 2 -1.02 23.76 -4.03
C THR A 2 -0.62 22.28 -4.13
N ASN A 3 -0.54 21.76 -5.35
CA ASN A 3 0.06 20.45 -5.60
C ASN A 3 1.48 20.50 -5.06
N ASN A 4 1.75 19.78 -3.97
CA ASN A 4 3.11 19.65 -3.48
C ASN A 4 3.83 18.68 -4.43
N PRO A 5 4.76 19.15 -5.27
CA PRO A 5 5.40 18.32 -6.30
C PRO A 5 6.17 17.13 -5.70
N TYR A 6 6.55 17.21 -4.41
CA TYR A 6 7.16 16.10 -3.69
C TYR A 6 6.16 14.98 -3.36
N LEU A 7 4.88 15.30 -3.12
CA LEU A 7 3.83 14.30 -2.86
C LEU A 7 3.38 13.61 -4.16
N ASP A 8 3.33 14.34 -5.27
CA ASP A 8 3.02 13.76 -6.59
C ASP A 8 4.16 12.87 -7.12
N ARG A 9 5.42 13.26 -6.88
CA ARG A 9 6.56 12.38 -7.18
C ARG A 9 6.55 11.13 -6.30
N TYR A 10 6.26 11.28 -5.00
CA TYR A 10 6.13 10.17 -4.06
C TYR A 10 5.11 9.12 -4.53
N SER A 11 3.91 9.58 -4.87
CA SER A 11 2.80 8.70 -5.27
C SER A 11 3.05 7.99 -6.60
N THR A 12 3.69 8.67 -7.54
CA THR A 12 4.00 8.13 -8.86
C THR A 12 5.13 7.12 -8.78
N ASP A 13 6.16 7.38 -7.98
CA ASP A 13 7.31 6.49 -7.84
C ASP A 13 6.93 5.21 -7.11
N ILE A 14 6.24 5.26 -5.97
CA ILE A 14 5.94 4.05 -5.19
C ILE A 14 5.04 3.07 -5.95
N LEU A 15 4.01 3.56 -6.66
CA LEU A 15 3.14 2.70 -7.47
C LEU A 15 3.85 2.16 -8.69
N LYS A 16 4.70 2.96 -9.34
CA LYS A 16 5.53 2.47 -10.45
C LYS A 16 6.42 1.32 -9.97
N GLN A 17 7.00 1.44 -8.78
CA GLN A 17 7.82 0.38 -8.18
C GLN A 17 7.00 -0.83 -7.74
N ALA A 18 5.77 -0.66 -7.28
CA ALA A 18 4.88 -1.78 -7.00
C ALA A 18 4.50 -2.54 -8.29
N LYS A 19 4.25 -1.82 -9.39
CA LYS A 19 3.81 -2.43 -10.67
C LYS A 19 4.89 -3.20 -11.41
N VAL A 20 6.15 -3.17 -10.99
CA VAL A 20 7.17 -4.10 -11.54
C VAL A 20 6.80 -5.57 -11.26
N PHE A 21 5.93 -5.80 -10.28
CA PHE A 21 5.45 -7.12 -9.87
C PHE A 21 4.10 -7.52 -10.51
N ASP A 22 3.52 -6.74 -11.42
CA ASP A 22 2.17 -6.96 -11.99
C ASP A 22 2.00 -8.33 -12.72
N SER A 23 3.10 -8.95 -13.14
CA SER A 23 3.11 -10.28 -13.76
C SER A 23 3.42 -11.43 -12.79
N TRP A 24 3.66 -11.12 -11.51
CA TRP A 24 4.04 -12.10 -10.51
C TRP A 24 2.81 -12.82 -9.96
N LYS A 25 3.03 -13.97 -9.34
CA LYS A 25 1.98 -14.74 -8.67
C LYS A 25 1.94 -14.41 -7.18
N TYR A 26 0.81 -14.73 -6.55
CA TYR A 26 0.79 -14.77 -5.10
C TYR A 26 1.67 -15.90 -4.57
N GLY A 27 2.42 -15.62 -3.50
CA GLY A 27 3.08 -16.64 -2.71
C GLY A 27 3.38 -16.11 -1.31
N LEU A 28 3.50 -17.00 -0.33
CA LEU A 28 3.60 -16.65 1.09
C LEU A 28 4.87 -15.88 1.49
N ARG A 29 5.77 -15.62 0.52
CA ARG A 29 7.04 -14.94 0.68
C ARG A 29 7.42 -14.27 -0.64
N TYR A 30 8.29 -13.27 -0.55
CA TYR A 30 9.04 -12.79 -1.71
C TYR A 30 10.01 -13.87 -2.22
N ASN A 31 9.80 -14.35 -3.44
CA ASN A 31 10.67 -15.30 -4.12
C ASN A 31 10.89 -14.88 -5.59
N PRO A 32 12.04 -14.26 -5.92
CA PRO A 32 12.35 -13.83 -7.28
C PRO A 32 12.41 -14.97 -8.30
N SER A 33 12.94 -16.12 -7.90
CA SER A 33 13.11 -17.28 -8.80
C SER A 33 11.78 -17.87 -9.22
N ALA A 34 10.78 -17.85 -8.33
CA ALA A 34 9.43 -18.31 -8.61
C ALA A 34 8.47 -17.18 -9.05
N GLN A 35 8.95 -15.93 -9.06
CA GLN A 35 8.15 -14.72 -9.28
C GLN A 35 6.90 -14.71 -8.40
N THR A 36 7.07 -14.95 -7.09
CA THR A 36 5.96 -14.90 -6.11
C THR A 36 6.16 -13.82 -5.06
N ILE A 37 5.06 -13.20 -4.63
CA ILE A 37 5.07 -12.16 -3.61
C ILE A 37 3.72 -12.08 -2.86
N ASP A 38 3.73 -11.86 -1.54
CA ASP A 38 2.50 -11.59 -0.77
C ASP A 38 2.25 -10.08 -0.64
N CYS A 39 1.13 -9.72 0.00
CA CYS A 39 0.68 -8.32 0.10
C CYS A 39 1.64 -7.41 0.89
N SER A 40 2.17 -7.84 2.04
CA SER A 40 3.12 -7.05 2.83
C SER A 40 4.52 -7.03 2.21
N HIS A 41 4.94 -8.11 1.56
CA HIS A 41 6.20 -8.14 0.81
C HIS A 41 6.14 -7.23 -0.41
N LEU A 42 5.00 -7.14 -1.10
CA LEU A 42 4.80 -6.18 -2.19
C LEU A 42 5.03 -4.75 -1.71
N VAL A 43 4.44 -4.38 -0.57
CA VAL A 43 4.66 -3.08 0.06
C VAL A 43 6.14 -2.86 0.36
N LYS A 44 6.78 -3.82 1.04
CA LYS A 44 8.20 -3.72 1.42
C LYS A 44 9.10 -3.57 0.19
N GLN A 45 8.88 -4.33 -0.87
CA GLN A 45 9.71 -4.26 -2.07
C GLN A 45 9.47 -2.97 -2.87
N ALA A 46 8.24 -2.48 -2.97
CA ALA A 46 7.97 -1.17 -3.58
C ALA A 46 8.69 -0.05 -2.80
N LEU A 47 8.66 -0.07 -1.46
CA LEU A 47 9.39 0.88 -0.61
C LEU A 47 10.91 0.76 -0.77
N ASN A 48 11.43 -0.46 -0.99
CA ASN A 48 12.85 -0.67 -1.26
C ASN A 48 13.28 -0.10 -2.62
N LEU A 49 12.52 -0.42 -3.66
CA LEU A 49 12.82 0.00 -5.03
C LEU A 49 12.64 1.50 -5.24
N SER A 50 11.76 2.15 -4.47
CA SER A 50 11.62 3.61 -4.50
C SER A 50 12.77 4.34 -3.81
N GLY A 51 13.68 3.61 -3.15
CA GLY A 51 14.78 4.19 -2.39
C GLY A 51 14.37 4.72 -1.01
N LEU A 52 13.08 4.68 -0.66
CA LEU A 52 12.58 5.14 0.65
C LEU A 52 13.16 4.32 1.81
N SER A 53 13.38 3.01 1.62
CA SER A 53 14.02 2.18 2.64
C SER A 53 15.51 2.49 2.86
N LYS A 54 16.14 3.25 1.94
CA LYS A 54 17.53 3.72 2.09
C LYS A 54 17.61 5.08 2.81
N ILE A 55 16.51 5.82 2.90
CA ILE A 55 16.46 7.14 3.56
C ILE A 55 16.09 7.00 5.03
N ASP A 56 15.30 5.98 5.35
CA ASP A 56 15.08 5.55 6.72
C ASP A 56 15.34 4.05 6.79
N SER A 57 16.55 3.67 7.20
CA SER A 57 16.99 2.28 7.42
C SER A 57 16.14 1.53 8.44
N LYS A 58 15.08 2.14 8.95
CA LYS A 58 14.19 1.64 10.00
C LYS A 58 12.83 1.23 9.50
N ILE A 59 12.39 1.44 8.25
CA ILE A 59 11.12 0.85 7.79
C ILE A 59 11.31 -0.66 7.70
N ASP A 60 11.21 -1.33 8.84
CA ASP A 60 11.23 -2.77 8.95
C ASP A 60 10.04 -3.31 8.16
N TYR A 61 10.22 -4.53 7.64
CA TYR A 61 9.09 -5.26 7.11
C TYR A 61 8.03 -5.36 8.21
N LEU A 62 6.84 -4.82 7.95
CA LEU A 62 5.67 -5.05 8.76
C LEU A 62 4.74 -5.96 7.96
N ASN A 63 4.46 -7.14 8.51
CA ASN A 63 3.37 -7.95 8.02
C ASN A 63 2.01 -7.26 8.30
N THR A 64 0.91 -7.82 7.80
CA THR A 64 -0.42 -7.22 7.98
C THR A 64 -0.86 -7.12 9.45
N GLU A 65 -0.42 -8.03 10.32
CA GLU A 65 -0.70 -7.98 11.77
C GLU A 65 0.06 -6.84 12.45
N GLU A 66 1.33 -6.66 12.10
CA GLU A 66 2.18 -5.58 12.62
C GLU A 66 1.72 -4.21 12.09
N LEU A 67 1.21 -4.13 10.86
CA LEU A 67 0.55 -2.93 10.33
C LEU A 67 -0.77 -2.62 11.06
N ASN A 68 -1.47 -3.64 11.55
CA ASN A 68 -2.66 -3.46 12.39
C ASN A 68 -2.29 -2.97 13.81
N ASN A 69 -1.07 -3.24 14.29
CA ASN A 69 -0.58 -2.76 15.57
C ASN A 69 -0.22 -1.26 15.52
N THR A 70 -0.96 -0.44 16.26
CA THR A 70 -0.77 1.02 16.30
C THR A 70 0.64 1.43 16.74
N ALA A 71 1.23 0.78 17.74
CA ALA A 71 2.54 1.16 18.27
C ALA A 71 3.68 0.87 17.28
N LEU A 72 3.57 -0.21 16.50
CA LEU A 72 4.55 -0.54 15.46
C LEU A 72 4.34 0.31 14.21
N ARG A 73 3.11 0.39 13.70
CA ARG A 73 2.77 1.20 12.52
C ARG A 73 3.12 2.67 12.70
N ALA A 74 2.80 3.28 13.85
CA ALA A 74 2.97 4.71 14.08
C ALA A 74 4.44 5.18 14.01
N LYS A 75 5.41 4.26 14.05
CA LYS A 75 6.83 4.57 13.85
C LYS A 75 7.11 5.00 12.40
N PHE A 76 6.40 4.43 11.43
CA PHE A 76 6.71 4.57 10.00
C PHE A 76 5.59 5.18 9.18
N TYR A 77 4.36 5.20 9.70
CA TYR A 77 3.21 5.69 8.96
C TYR A 77 2.31 6.59 9.80
N ASP A 78 1.76 7.61 9.15
CA ASP A 78 0.69 8.46 9.69
C ASP A 78 -0.68 7.98 9.20
N THR A 79 -1.68 8.10 10.05
CA THR A 79 -3.08 7.86 9.66
C THR A 79 -3.55 8.96 8.73
N VAL A 80 -4.20 8.58 7.63
CA VAL A 80 -4.76 9.51 6.64
C VAL A 80 -6.28 9.52 6.77
N SER A 81 -6.86 10.71 6.93
CA SER A 81 -8.31 10.86 6.91
C SER A 81 -8.84 10.71 5.48
N GLY A 82 -10.09 10.26 5.32
CA GLY A 82 -10.68 10.00 3.99
C GLY A 82 -10.56 11.17 3.00
N ASN A 83 -10.65 12.42 3.47
CA ASN A 83 -10.52 13.61 2.62
C ASN A 83 -9.07 13.97 2.23
N GLN A 84 -8.09 13.25 2.77
CA GLN A 84 -6.67 13.43 2.53
C GLN A 84 -6.05 12.22 1.83
N VAL A 85 -6.83 11.19 1.51
CA VAL A 85 -6.34 10.01 0.80
C VAL A 85 -5.80 10.41 -0.56
N GLN A 86 -4.56 10.00 -0.82
CA GLN A 86 -3.83 10.26 -2.04
C GLN A 86 -3.44 8.95 -2.70
N ARG A 87 -3.20 9.04 -4.01
CA ARG A 87 -2.55 7.97 -4.76
C ARG A 87 -1.21 7.63 -4.09
N GLY A 88 -0.84 6.36 -4.02
CA GLY A 88 0.39 5.88 -3.38
C GLY A 88 0.34 5.75 -1.85
N ASP A 89 -0.75 6.18 -1.19
CA ASP A 89 -0.97 5.86 0.22
C ASP A 89 -1.19 4.34 0.41
N LEU A 90 -0.87 3.82 1.58
CA LEU A 90 -1.16 2.45 1.97
C LEU A 90 -2.62 2.31 2.37
N VAL A 91 -3.32 1.34 1.80
CA VAL A 91 -4.61 0.87 2.32
C VAL A 91 -4.42 -0.46 3.05
N LEU A 92 -4.94 -0.54 4.27
CA LEU A 92 -4.92 -1.73 5.12
C LEU A 92 -6.35 -2.23 5.36
N PHE A 93 -6.51 -3.52 5.15
CA PHE A 93 -7.70 -4.31 5.45
C PHE A 93 -7.37 -5.36 6.51
N SER A 94 -8.37 -6.04 7.04
CA SER A 94 -8.16 -7.21 7.91
C SER A 94 -7.40 -8.30 7.13
N GLY A 95 -6.12 -8.50 7.45
CA GLY A 95 -5.26 -9.49 6.80
C GLY A 95 -4.75 -9.15 5.38
N HIS A 96 -4.87 -7.90 4.91
CA HIS A 96 -4.39 -7.52 3.57
C HIS A 96 -3.96 -6.06 3.47
N VAL A 97 -3.04 -5.76 2.55
CA VAL A 97 -2.51 -4.41 2.35
C VAL A 97 -2.17 -4.16 0.88
N GLY A 98 -2.26 -2.91 0.45
CA GLY A 98 -1.78 -2.47 -0.86
C GLY A 98 -1.65 -0.96 -0.96
N PHE A 99 -1.45 -0.44 -2.16
CA PHE A 99 -1.28 0.98 -2.44
C PHE A 99 -2.52 1.55 -3.15
N VAL A 100 -3.06 2.65 -2.66
CA VAL A 100 -4.18 3.37 -3.28
C VAL A 100 -3.78 3.84 -4.67
N GLU A 101 -4.55 3.50 -5.69
CA GLU A 101 -4.38 4.00 -7.06
C GLU A 101 -5.32 5.15 -7.38
N SER A 102 -6.55 5.08 -6.87
CA SER A 102 -7.56 6.13 -7.03
C SER A 102 -8.47 6.15 -5.80
N TYR A 103 -9.01 7.33 -5.48
CA TYR A 103 -9.92 7.48 -4.34
C TYR A 103 -10.92 8.61 -4.57
N ASN A 104 -12.19 8.32 -4.35
CA ASN A 104 -13.28 9.28 -4.31
C ASN A 104 -13.74 9.44 -2.86
N ASN A 105 -13.46 10.62 -2.29
CA ASN A 105 -13.78 10.93 -0.90
C ASN A 105 -15.29 11.05 -0.61
N GLN A 106 -16.12 11.37 -1.60
CA GLN A 106 -17.57 11.46 -1.42
C GLN A 106 -18.19 10.07 -1.27
N THR A 107 -17.78 9.13 -2.13
CA THR A 107 -18.31 7.77 -2.14
C THR A 107 -17.52 6.80 -1.27
N LYS A 108 -16.34 7.20 -0.79
CA LYS A 108 -15.38 6.35 -0.07
C LYS A 108 -14.98 5.11 -0.87
N THR A 109 -14.94 5.24 -2.20
CA THR A 109 -14.58 4.17 -3.14
C THR A 109 -13.36 4.53 -3.97
N GLY A 110 -12.77 3.55 -4.63
CA GLY A 110 -11.63 3.77 -5.51
C GLY A 110 -11.02 2.46 -5.97
N SER A 111 -9.71 2.46 -6.17
CA SER A 111 -8.93 1.27 -6.51
C SER A 111 -7.60 1.26 -5.77
N PHE A 112 -7.06 0.07 -5.55
CA PHE A 112 -5.75 -0.13 -4.96
C PHE A 112 -5.01 -1.25 -5.67
N PHE A 113 -3.69 -1.19 -5.68
CA PHE A 113 -2.82 -2.25 -6.19
C PHE A 113 -2.27 -3.06 -5.02
N GLY A 114 -2.47 -4.38 -5.03
CA GLY A 114 -2.06 -5.28 -3.95
C GLY A 114 -1.87 -6.71 -4.44
N SER A 115 -1.11 -7.53 -3.71
CA SER A 115 -0.91 -8.95 -4.08
C SER A 115 -2.07 -9.82 -3.57
N GLN A 116 -3.03 -10.07 -4.44
CA GLN A 116 -4.24 -10.83 -4.18
C GLN A 116 -3.95 -12.33 -4.11
N SER A 117 -4.56 -13.04 -3.17
CA SER A 117 -4.29 -14.47 -2.94
C SER A 117 -4.58 -15.38 -4.15
N ARG A 118 -5.45 -14.95 -5.07
CA ARG A 118 -5.85 -15.73 -6.26
C ARG A 118 -5.15 -15.30 -7.54
N THR A 119 -4.89 -14.01 -7.71
CA THR A 119 -4.42 -13.44 -8.99
C THR A 119 -3.00 -12.88 -8.91
N GLY A 120 -2.41 -12.76 -7.71
CA GLY A 120 -1.14 -12.08 -7.52
C GLY A 120 -1.30 -10.55 -7.47
N PRO A 121 -0.22 -9.78 -7.67
CA PRO A 121 -0.26 -8.33 -7.74
C PRO A 121 -1.21 -7.86 -8.85
N GLU A 122 -2.30 -7.22 -8.44
CA GLU A 122 -3.33 -6.73 -9.36
C GLU A 122 -4.04 -5.51 -8.74
N THR A 123 -4.61 -4.68 -9.60
CA THR A 123 -5.57 -3.65 -9.20
C THR A 123 -6.88 -4.28 -8.74
N ALA A 124 -7.34 -3.92 -7.53
CA ALA A 124 -8.62 -4.30 -6.99
C ALA A 124 -9.45 -3.06 -6.61
N ASN A 125 -10.78 -3.21 -6.65
CA ASN A 125 -11.71 -2.15 -6.27
C ASN A 125 -11.73 -1.97 -4.75
N LEU A 126 -11.78 -0.72 -4.31
CA LEU A 126 -11.86 -0.30 -2.92
C LEU A 126 -13.24 0.29 -2.62
N GLY A 127 -13.85 -0.11 -1.51
CA GLY A 127 -15.14 0.42 -1.04
C GLY A 127 -16.41 -0.22 -1.62
N ASN A 128 -17.54 0.19 -1.04
CA ASN A 128 -18.97 -0.11 -1.31
C ASN A 128 -19.34 -1.55 -1.73
N LYS A 129 -19.94 -2.34 -0.82
CA LYS A 129 -20.55 -3.68 -1.03
C LYS A 129 -19.67 -4.76 -1.68
N LEU A 130 -18.42 -4.46 -2.01
CA LEU A 130 -17.43 -5.39 -2.54
C LEU A 130 -16.61 -6.02 -1.41
N TYR A 131 -15.86 -7.07 -1.72
CA TYR A 131 -14.98 -7.78 -0.77
C TYR A 131 -14.10 -6.84 0.05
N TRP A 132 -13.59 -5.76 -0.58
CA TRP A 132 -12.75 -4.72 0.05
C TRP A 132 -13.52 -3.50 0.59
N GLY A 133 -14.84 -3.60 0.73
CA GLY A 133 -15.69 -2.50 1.19
C GLY A 133 -16.83 -2.90 2.12
N GLY A 134 -17.07 -4.18 2.36
CA GLY A 134 -18.39 -4.62 2.84
C GLY A 134 -18.48 -5.75 3.86
N TYR A 135 -17.40 -6.39 4.30
CA TYR A 135 -17.53 -7.42 5.34
C TYR A 135 -16.54 -7.21 6.49
N ARG A 136 -17.09 -6.64 7.56
CA ARG A 136 -16.67 -6.69 8.97
C ARG A 136 -15.80 -5.59 9.58
N GLU A 137 -14.87 -4.93 8.90
CA GLU A 137 -13.96 -3.98 9.61
C GLU A 137 -13.61 -2.66 8.90
N GLY A 138 -14.09 -2.43 7.67
CA GLY A 138 -13.66 -1.27 6.88
C GLY A 138 -12.18 -1.33 6.49
N TYR A 139 -11.65 -0.26 5.91
CA TYR A 139 -10.22 -0.12 5.59
C TYR A 139 -9.67 1.12 6.27
N ARG A 140 -8.36 1.12 6.51
CA ARG A 140 -7.62 2.27 7.04
C ARG A 140 -6.58 2.70 6.02
N VAL A 141 -6.37 4.00 5.89
CA VAL A 141 -5.38 4.56 4.96
C VAL A 141 -4.24 5.17 5.75
N PHE A 142 -3.03 4.94 5.27
CA PHE A 142 -1.79 5.38 5.89
C PHE A 142 -0.85 5.99 4.88
N LYS A 143 -0.10 6.98 5.31
CA LYS A 143 0.97 7.60 4.52
C LYS A 143 2.29 7.31 5.19
N THR A 144 3.33 6.98 4.42
CA THR A 144 4.66 6.80 5.03
C THR A 144 5.22 8.12 5.54
N LYS A 145 5.96 8.04 6.64
CA LYS A 145 6.74 9.15 7.21
C LYS A 145 8.06 9.37 6.50
N ALA A 146 8.52 8.40 5.70
CA ALA A 146 9.76 8.54 4.95
C ALA A 146 9.66 9.75 4.01
N LYS A 147 10.66 10.62 4.10
CA LYS A 147 10.78 11.79 3.23
C LYS A 147 11.71 11.42 2.09
N PHE A 148 11.33 11.74 0.85
CA PHE A 148 12.29 11.77 -0.25
C PHE A 148 13.34 12.88 0.00
N PRO A 149 14.59 12.72 -0.44
CA PRO A 149 15.60 13.78 -0.36
C PRO A 149 15.24 14.92 -1.33
#